data_AF-A0A813SV49-F1
#
_entry.id   AF-A0A813SV49-F1
#
_cell.length_a   1.000
_cell.length_b   1.000
_cell.length_c   1.000
_cell.angle_alpha   90.00
_cell.angle_beta   90.00
_cell.angle_gamma   90.00
#
_symmetry.space_group_name_H-M   'P 1'
#
loop_
_entity.id
_entity.type
_entity.pdbx_description
1 polymer ?
#
loop_
_entity_poly.entity_id
_entity_poly.type
_entity_poly.pdbx_seq_one_letter_code
_entity_poly.pdbx_strand_id
1 'polypeptide(L)'
;MNFKVILSEVLLLLLIKLRFCEAVTCNGMIKFGNACCGNEGYYTSLHTCCNGFIKLGNACCGNEGYYTSLHTCCSGVVKFGNACCGNEGYYKSLHTCCNGVIKLGNACCGSQGYYTLLFVCCNGNIKLGSHC
;
A
#
# COMPACT_ATOMS: atom_id res chain seq x y z
N MET A 1 -48.58 -18.86 -6.89
CA MET A 1 -47.12 -18.65 -6.81
C MET A 1 -46.48 -20.02 -6.57
N ASN A 2 -45.65 -20.50 -7.50
CA ASN A 2 -45.33 -21.93 -7.64
C ASN A 2 -44.12 -22.32 -6.76
N PHE A 3 -44.32 -23.21 -5.80
CA PHE A 3 -43.31 -23.59 -4.78
C PHE A 3 -41.99 -24.09 -5.39
N LYS A 4 -42.04 -24.72 -6.57
CA LYS A 4 -40.84 -25.14 -7.34
C LYS A 4 -39.97 -23.97 -7.81
N VAL A 5 -40.57 -22.84 -8.17
CA VAL A 5 -39.84 -21.65 -8.65
C VAL A 5 -39.12 -20.98 -7.47
N ILE A 6 -39.81 -20.85 -6.33
CA ILE A 6 -39.23 -20.29 -5.10
C ILE A 6 -38.06 -21.16 -4.61
N LEU A 7 -38.21 -22.49 -4.62
CA LEU A 7 -37.13 -23.40 -4.21
C LEU A 7 -35.90 -23.30 -5.14
N SER A 8 -36.11 -23.14 -6.45
CA SER A 8 -35.02 -22.98 -7.43
C SER A 8 -34.27 -21.67 -7.26
N GLU A 9 -34.94 -20.55 -7.00
CA GLU A 9 -34.28 -19.26 -6.78
C GLU A 9 -33.55 -19.20 -5.44
N VAL A 10 -34.14 -19.75 -4.37
CA VAL A 10 -33.48 -19.85 -3.06
C VAL A 10 -32.24 -20.75 -3.14
N LEU A 11 -32.32 -21.88 -3.85
CA LEU A 11 -31.17 -22.76 -4.09
C LEU A 11 -30.10 -22.06 -4.94
N LEU A 12 -30.48 -21.33 -5.97
CA LEU A 12 -29.55 -20.55 -6.80
C LEU A 12 -28.87 -19.45 -5.98
N LEU A 13 -29.61 -18.72 -5.13
CA LEU A 13 -29.06 -17.72 -4.21
C LEU A 13 -28.14 -18.33 -3.14
N LEU A 14 -28.47 -19.52 -2.62
CA LEU A 14 -27.60 -20.28 -1.72
C LEU A 14 -26.32 -20.75 -2.43
N LEU A 15 -26.42 -21.25 -3.66
CA LEU A 15 -25.28 -21.65 -4.47
C LEU A 15 -24.41 -20.44 -4.85
N ILE A 16 -25.01 -19.30 -5.17
CA ILE A 16 -24.33 -18.03 -5.41
C ILE A 16 -23.63 -17.56 -4.12
N LYS A 17 -24.28 -17.58 -2.96
CA LYS A 17 -23.65 -17.30 -1.65
C LYS A 17 -22.51 -18.27 -1.33
N LEU A 18 -22.63 -19.54 -1.68
CA LEU A 18 -21.57 -20.55 -1.56
C LEU A 18 -20.41 -20.29 -2.54
N ARG A 19 -20.65 -19.64 -3.69
CA ARG A 19 -19.58 -19.17 -4.59
C ARG A 19 -18.88 -17.90 -4.11
N PHE A 20 -19.49 -17.14 -3.19
CA PHE A 20 -18.91 -15.91 -2.64
C PHE A 20 -18.04 -16.12 -1.40
N CYS A 21 -18.00 -17.32 -0.85
CA CYS A 21 -17.07 -17.65 0.20
C CYS A 21 -15.78 -18.19 -0.45
N GLU A 22 -14.82 -17.31 -0.72
CA GLU A 22 -13.51 -17.77 -1.19
C GLU A 22 -12.91 -18.69 -0.12
N ALA A 23 -12.46 -19.85 -0.56
CA ALA A 23 -11.79 -20.81 0.29
C ALA A 23 -10.48 -21.24 -0.36
N VAL A 24 -9.46 -21.46 0.47
CA VAL A 24 -8.12 -21.86 0.08
C VAL A 24 -7.70 -23.07 0.92
N THR A 25 -6.91 -23.97 0.35
CA THR A 25 -6.36 -25.11 1.10
C THR A 25 -4.99 -24.73 1.64
N CYS A 26 -4.85 -24.64 2.96
CA CYS A 26 -3.59 -24.38 3.64
C CYS A 26 -3.15 -25.65 4.39
N ASN A 27 -2.02 -26.24 3.99
CA ASN A 27 -1.46 -27.46 4.59
C ASN A 27 -2.49 -28.59 4.75
N GLY A 28 -3.29 -28.83 3.71
CA GLY A 28 -4.29 -29.90 3.67
C GLY A 28 -5.61 -29.59 4.38
N MET A 29 -5.77 -28.42 4.99
CA MET A 29 -7.04 -27.98 5.58
C MET A 29 -7.68 -26.85 4.75
N ILE A 30 -9.00 -26.91 4.58
CA ILE A 30 -9.78 -25.85 3.94
C ILE A 30 -9.92 -24.68 4.93
N LYS A 31 -9.57 -23.47 4.47
CA LYS A 31 -9.63 -22.21 5.22
C LYS A 31 -10.37 -21.15 4.39
N PHE A 32 -10.95 -20.15 5.06
CA PHE A 32 -11.56 -19.01 4.37
C PHE A 32 -10.50 -18.04 3.87
N GLY A 33 -10.68 -17.50 2.67
CA GLY A 33 -9.75 -16.58 2.02
C GLY A 33 -9.25 -17.08 0.67
N ASN A 34 -8.31 -16.33 0.11
CA ASN A 34 -7.71 -16.59 -1.21
C ASN A 34 -6.18 -16.74 -1.17
N ALA A 35 -5.58 -16.70 0.02
CA ALA A 35 -4.16 -16.95 0.23
C ALA A 35 -3.91 -17.59 1.60
N CYS A 36 -2.76 -18.23 1.77
CA CYS A 36 -2.34 -18.86 3.02
C CYS A 36 -1.22 -18.09 3.70
N CYS A 37 -1.30 -17.96 5.02
CA CYS A 37 -0.24 -17.50 5.89
C CYS A 37 0.01 -18.59 6.94
N GLY A 38 0.99 -19.45 6.68
CA GLY A 38 1.15 -20.69 7.42
C GLY A 38 -0.07 -21.60 7.28
N ASN A 39 -0.70 -21.97 8.40
CA ASN A 39 -1.89 -22.82 8.43
C ASN A 39 -3.20 -22.03 8.29
N GLU A 40 -3.17 -20.70 8.24
CA GLU A 40 -4.37 -19.87 8.20
C GLU A 40 -4.64 -19.30 6.81
N GLY A 41 -5.90 -19.29 6.41
CA GLY A 41 -6.36 -18.60 5.20
C GLY A 41 -6.63 -17.13 5.49
N TYR A 42 -6.41 -16.27 4.49
CA TYR A 42 -6.72 -14.85 4.59
C TYR A 42 -7.16 -14.27 3.24
N TYR A 43 -7.82 -13.12 3.29
CA TYR A 43 -8.20 -12.34 2.11
C TYR A 43 -7.14 -11.28 1.80
N THR A 44 -6.50 -11.40 0.65
CA THR A 44 -5.45 -10.48 0.15
C THR A 44 -5.95 -9.05 -0.12
N SER A 45 -7.27 -8.85 -0.20
CA SER A 45 -7.89 -7.54 -0.37
C SER A 45 -7.70 -6.62 0.84
N LEU A 46 -7.49 -7.19 2.03
CA LEU A 46 -7.37 -6.46 3.29
C LEU A 46 -6.10 -6.82 4.07
N HIS A 47 -5.54 -8.01 3.85
CA HIS A 47 -4.45 -8.52 4.64
C HIS A 47 -3.26 -8.97 3.80
N THR A 48 -2.12 -9.06 4.48
CA THR A 48 -0.87 -9.63 3.97
C THR A 48 -0.28 -10.58 5.02
N CYS A 49 0.66 -11.44 4.61
CA CYS A 49 1.35 -12.35 5.51
C CYS A 49 2.76 -11.83 5.81
N CYS A 50 3.02 -11.38 7.03
CA CYS A 50 4.33 -10.89 7.47
C CYS A 50 4.93 -11.86 8.49
N ASN A 51 6.05 -12.50 8.13
CA ASN A 51 6.77 -13.46 8.99
C ASN A 51 5.86 -14.52 9.63
N GLY A 52 4.92 -15.06 8.84
CA GLY A 52 3.99 -16.10 9.28
C GLY A 52 2.75 -15.60 10.03
N PHE A 53 2.57 -14.29 10.19
CA PHE A 53 1.40 -13.69 10.81
C PHE A 53 0.58 -12.88 9.81
N ILE A 54 -0.74 -13.05 9.83
CA ILE A 54 -1.67 -12.24 9.03
C ILE A 54 -1.70 -10.83 9.62
N LYS A 55 -1.50 -9.82 8.78
CA LYS A 55 -1.50 -8.40 9.15
C LYS A 55 -2.39 -7.61 8.20
N LEU A 56 -2.98 -6.52 8.69
CA LEU A 56 -3.74 -5.61 7.84
C LEU A 56 -2.80 -4.89 6.87
N GLY A 57 -3.21 -4.71 5.62
CA GLY A 57 -2.41 -4.04 4.59
C GLY A 57 -2.04 -4.94 3.42
N ASN A 58 -1.22 -4.41 2.52
CA ASN A 58 -0.78 -5.08 1.29
C ASN A 58 0.75 -5.22 1.20
N ALA A 59 1.50 -4.77 2.21
CA ALA A 59 2.95 -4.90 2.30
C ALA A 59 3.41 -5.07 3.76
N CYS A 60 4.63 -5.56 3.94
CA CYS A 60 5.24 -5.79 5.25
C CYS A 60 6.41 -4.83 5.50
N CYS A 61 6.49 -4.31 6.71
CA CYS A 61 7.63 -3.60 7.25
C CYS A 61 8.07 -4.34 8.53
N GLY A 62 9.00 -5.27 8.38
CA GLY A 62 9.27 -6.25 9.44
C GLY A 62 8.03 -7.08 9.78
N ASN A 63 7.58 -7.01 11.03
CA ASN A 63 6.39 -7.73 11.53
C ASN A 63 5.08 -6.93 11.41
N GLU A 64 5.13 -5.71 10.87
CA GLU A 64 3.97 -4.85 10.70
C GLU A 64 3.47 -4.89 9.26
N GLY A 65 2.15 -5.04 9.09
CA GLY A 65 1.51 -4.84 7.80
C GLY A 65 1.13 -3.38 7.61
N TYR A 66 1.19 -2.88 6.37
CA TYR A 66 0.79 -1.52 6.03
C TYR A 66 0.18 -1.44 4.64
N TYR A 67 -0.56 -0.36 4.38
CA TYR A 67 -1.08 -0.02 3.07
C TYR A 67 -0.11 0.92 2.33
N THR A 68 0.44 0.44 1.21
CA THR A 68 1.39 1.20 0.36
C THR A 68 0.79 2.45 -0.28
N SER A 69 -0.55 2.60 -0.26
CA SER A 69 -1.23 3.79 -0.75
C SER A 69 -1.01 5.03 0.15
N LEU A 70 -0.73 4.82 1.44
CA LEU A 70 -0.59 5.88 2.43
C LEU A 70 0.75 5.85 3.18
N HIS A 71 1.43 4.71 3.18
CA HIS A 71 2.62 4.48 3.98
C HIS A 71 3.75 3.83 3.17
N THR A 72 4.95 3.97 3.70
CA THR A 72 6.18 3.35 3.23
C THR A 72 6.93 2.75 4.42
N CYS A 73 7.88 1.85 4.16
CA CYS A 73 8.74 1.28 5.19
C CYS A 73 10.11 1.98 5.15
N CYS A 74 10.45 2.76 6.17
CA CYS A 74 11.74 3.44 6.29
C CYS A 74 12.52 2.85 7.45
N SER A 75 13.67 2.26 7.16
CA SER A 75 14.55 1.63 8.17
C SER A 75 13.82 0.67 9.11
N GLY A 76 12.89 -0.12 8.55
CA GLY A 76 12.12 -1.11 9.31
C GLY A 76 10.94 -0.56 10.10
N VAL A 77 10.59 0.73 9.95
CA VAL A 77 9.43 1.37 10.59
C VAL A 77 8.45 1.88 9.54
N VAL A 78 7.16 1.64 9.75
CA VAL A 78 6.09 2.17 8.89
C VAL A 78 5.99 3.69 9.09
N LYS A 79 6.05 4.44 7.99
CA LYS A 79 5.96 5.90 7.98
C LYS A 79 4.93 6.35 6.95
N PHE A 80 4.26 7.47 7.20
CA PHE A 80 3.38 8.10 6.20
C PHE A 80 4.18 8.58 4.99
N GLY A 81 3.63 8.38 3.79
CA GLY A 81 4.27 8.78 2.54
C GLY A 81 4.60 7.62 1.61
N ASN A 82 5.28 7.93 0.51
CA ASN A 82 5.65 6.98 -0.55
C ASN A 82 7.15 7.02 -0.89
N ALA A 83 7.96 7.65 -0.04
CA ALA A 83 9.41 7.68 -0.11
C ALA A 83 10.01 7.92 1.28
N CYS A 84 11.30 7.60 1.43
CA CYS A 84 12.05 7.77 2.66
C CYS A 84 13.14 8.83 2.50
N CYS A 85 13.31 9.67 3.51
CA CYS A 85 14.42 10.59 3.68
C CYS A 85 15.10 10.24 5.01
N GLY A 86 16.11 9.38 4.95
CA GLY A 86 16.62 8.70 6.14
C GLY A 86 15.51 7.83 6.76
N ASN A 87 15.22 8.06 8.04
CA ASN A 87 14.20 7.31 8.78
C ASN A 87 12.80 7.95 8.70
N GLU A 88 12.64 9.08 8.00
CA GLU A 88 11.35 9.76 7.87
C GLU A 88 10.69 9.47 6.53
N GLY A 89 9.37 9.26 6.55
CA GLY A 89 8.56 9.10 5.35
C GLY A 89 8.08 10.45 4.82
N TYR A 90 7.93 10.56 3.50
CA TYR A 90 7.35 11.73 2.86
C TYR A 90 6.61 11.38 1.56
N TYR A 91 5.72 12.28 1.12
CA TYR A 91 5.07 12.18 -0.18
C TYR A 91 5.86 12.94 -1.25
N LYS A 92 6.36 12.22 -2.27
CA LYS A 92 7.09 12.79 -3.41
C LYS A 92 6.29 13.80 -4.24
N SER A 93 4.96 13.81 -4.10
CA SER A 93 4.08 14.77 -4.78
C SER A 93 4.24 16.20 -4.26
N LEU A 94 4.70 16.37 -3.02
CA LEU A 94 4.83 17.68 -2.36
C LEU A 94 6.25 17.97 -1.87
N HIS A 95 7.04 16.91 -1.62
CA HIS A 95 8.33 17.04 -1.00
C HIS A 95 9.42 16.27 -1.74
N THR A 96 10.65 16.65 -1.47
CA THR A 96 11.89 16.01 -1.91
C THR A 96 12.84 15.86 -0.72
N CYS A 97 13.84 14.99 -0.83
CA CYS A 97 14.86 14.80 0.19
C CYS A 97 16.16 15.44 -0.25
N CYS A 98 16.56 16.56 0.37
CA CYS A 98 17.79 17.28 0.06
C CYS A 98 18.76 17.13 1.23
N ASN A 99 19.90 16.46 1.00
CA ASN A 99 20.93 16.20 2.03
C ASN A 99 20.35 15.57 3.31
N GLY A 100 19.45 14.60 3.17
CA GLY A 100 18.84 13.92 4.31
C GLY A 100 17.73 14.70 5.03
N VAL A 101 17.33 15.87 4.51
CA VAL A 101 16.23 16.68 5.07
C VAL A 101 15.09 16.78 4.07
N ILE A 102 13.87 16.55 4.54
CA ILE A 102 12.65 16.70 3.73
C ILE A 102 12.43 18.20 3.46
N LYS A 103 12.27 18.56 2.19
CA LYS A 103 12.02 19.92 1.71
C LYS A 103 10.79 19.95 0.82
N LEU A 104 10.07 21.06 0.83
CA LEU A 104 8.96 21.29 -0.10
C LEU A 104 9.52 21.42 -1.54
N GLY A 105 8.84 20.83 -2.52
CA GLY A 105 9.27 20.82 -3.92
C GLY A 105 9.56 19.43 -4.45
N ASN A 106 9.97 19.36 -5.72
CA ASN A 106 10.27 18.11 -6.44
C ASN A 106 11.74 18.02 -6.88
N ALA A 107 12.57 19.03 -6.61
CA ALA A 107 14.00 19.04 -6.91
C ALA A 107 14.81 19.77 -5.82
N CYS A 108 16.11 19.51 -5.77
CA CYS A 108 17.03 20.12 -4.82
C CYS A 108 17.98 21.10 -5.52
N CYS A 109 18.18 22.27 -4.91
CA CYS A 109 19.25 23.21 -5.23
C CYS A 109 20.12 23.36 -3.99
N GLY A 110 21.21 22.59 -3.93
CA GLY A 110 21.94 22.37 -2.68
C GLY A 110 21.04 21.72 -1.62
N SER A 111 20.92 22.35 -0.45
CA SER A 111 20.06 21.89 0.65
C SER A 111 18.63 22.46 0.60
N GLN A 112 18.26 23.22 -0.44
CA GLN A 112 16.93 23.79 -0.59
C GLN A 112 16.08 22.96 -1.57
N GLY A 113 14.81 22.74 -1.25
CA GLY A 113 13.86 22.16 -2.18
C GLY A 113 13.18 23.25 -3.01
N TYR A 114 12.84 22.95 -4.26
CA TYR A 114 12.09 23.85 -5.13
C TYR A 114 11.17 23.08 -6.08
N TYR A 115 10.17 23.77 -6.62
CA TYR A 115 9.30 23.25 -7.66
C TYR A 115 9.85 23.60 -9.03
N THR A 116 10.22 22.58 -9.82
CA THR A 116 10.75 22.75 -11.19
C THR A 116 9.74 23.36 -12.16
N LEU A 117 8.46 23.43 -11.79
CA LEU A 117 7.42 24.07 -12.60
C LEU A 117 7.65 25.59 -12.73
N LEU A 118 8.18 26.22 -11.68
CA LEU A 118 8.33 27.68 -11.61
C LEU A 118 9.79 28.12 -11.52
N PHE A 119 10.68 27.25 -11.05
CA PHE A 119 12.05 27.63 -10.73
C PHE A 119 13.10 26.70 -11.36
N VAL A 120 14.31 27.22 -11.49
CA VAL A 120 15.53 26.54 -11.96
C VAL A 120 16.67 26.80 -10.98
N CYS A 121 17.56 25.82 -10.80
CA CYS A 121 18.77 25.97 -9.99
C CYS A 121 19.97 26.34 -10.88
N CYS A 122 20.53 27.52 -10.69
CA CYS A 122 21.69 28.01 -11.44
C CYS A 122 22.83 28.38 -10.49
N ASN A 123 23.96 27.67 -10.58
CA ASN A 123 25.12 27.87 -9.71
C ASN A 123 24.72 27.91 -8.21
N GLY A 124 23.87 26.97 -7.78
CA GLY A 124 23.41 26.87 -6.40
C GLY A 124 22.33 27.88 -5.98
N ASN A 125 21.82 28.71 -6.89
CA ASN A 125 20.77 29.69 -6.62
C ASN A 125 19.47 29.33 -7.35
N ILE A 126 18.36 29.36 -6.62
CA ILE A 126 17.02 29.14 -7.18
C ILE A 126 16.55 30.44 -7.83
N LYS A 127 16.18 30.38 -9.11
CA LYS A 127 15.67 31.52 -9.90
C LYS A 127 14.33 31.17 -10.52
N LEU A 128 13.47 32.16 -10.71
CA LEU A 128 12.21 31.99 -11.46
C LEU A 128 12.52 31.74 -12.94
N GLY A 129 11.86 30.75 -13.54
CA GLY A 129 12.04 30.35 -14.93
C GLY A 129 12.53 28.91 -15.07
N SER A 130 12.85 28.53 -16.30
CA SER A 130 13.19 27.14 -16.66
C SER A 130 14.61 26.95 -17.20
N HIS A 131 15.40 28.02 -17.31
CA HIS A 131 16.76 27.99 -17.87
C HIS A 131 17.72 28.88 -17.08
N CYS A 132 18.98 28.45 -17.05
CA CYS A 132 20.14 29.28 -16.77
C CYS A 132 20.66 29.84 -18.11
#